data_AF-A0A3D4ZJ01-F1
#
_entry.id   AF-A0A3D4ZJ01-F1
#
_cell.length_a   1.000
_cell.length_b   1.000
_cell.length_c   1.000
_cell.angle_alpha   90.00
_cell.angle_beta   90.00
_cell.angle_gamma   90.00
#
_symmetry.space_group_name_H-M   'P 1'
#
loop_
_entity.id
_entity.type
_entity.pdbx_description
1 polymer ?
#
loop_
_entity_poly.entity_id
_entity_poly.type
_entity_poly.pdbx_seq_one_letter_code
_entity_poly.pdbx_strand_id
1 'polypeptide(L)'
;MLDQLCHILLLVVVSILYHVTFFLPPSWVSVLRISVLLLCAAKPVSVMFTELFGRFRPMPGEGTEGAGKVIGYLERLILVILMVVGEYGVIGWIIAAKTFARSRQLADSQAFCEYFLVGTLLSILSSISLYLVLYRW
;
A
#
# COMPACT_ATOMS: atom_id res chain seq x y z
N MET A 1 -4.37 -15.94 -2.94
CA MET A 1 -3.02 -15.73 -3.51
C MET A 1 -3.02 -15.81 -5.04
N LEU A 2 -3.32 -16.98 -5.64
CA LEU A 2 -3.28 -17.17 -7.10
C LEU A 2 -4.29 -16.27 -7.85
N ASP A 3 -5.53 -16.19 -7.35
CA ASP A 3 -6.60 -15.35 -7.91
C ASP A 3 -6.24 -13.85 -7.92
N GLN A 4 -5.57 -13.38 -6.86
CA GLN A 4 -5.17 -11.98 -6.72
C GLN A 4 -3.96 -11.61 -7.58
N LEU A 5 -3.00 -12.53 -7.71
CA LEU A 5 -1.92 -12.39 -8.69
C LEU A 5 -2.48 -12.34 -10.11
N CYS A 6 -3.49 -13.17 -10.42
CA CYS A 6 -4.16 -13.16 -11.71
C CYS A 6 -4.88 -11.82 -11.95
N HIS A 7 -5.55 -11.27 -10.93
CA HIS A 7 -6.22 -9.97 -11.03
C HIS A 7 -5.24 -8.80 -11.25
N ILE A 8 -4.10 -8.78 -10.55
CA ILE A 8 -3.06 -7.77 -10.73
C ILE A 8 -2.43 -7.91 -12.12
N LEU A 9 -2.11 -9.14 -12.53
CA LEU A 9 -1.55 -9.44 -13.85
C LEU A 9 -2.52 -8.99 -14.96
N LEU A 10 -3.81 -9.28 -14.83
CA LEU A 10 -4.85 -8.87 -15.76
C LEU A 10 -4.92 -7.34 -15.87
N LEU A 11 -4.92 -6.62 -14.74
CA LEU A 11 -4.98 -5.15 -14.74
C LEU A 11 -3.74 -4.53 -15.40
N VAL A 12 -2.55 -5.09 -15.16
CA VAL A 12 -1.30 -4.65 -15.80
C VAL A 12 -1.34 -4.92 -17.31
N VAL A 13 -1.76 -6.12 -17.72
CA VAL A 13 -1.87 -6.50 -19.13
C VAL A 13 -2.91 -5.65 -19.86
N VAL A 14 -4.07 -5.41 -19.26
CA VAL A 14 -5.09 -4.52 -19.81
C VAL A 14 -4.55 -3.08 -19.93
N SER A 15 -3.84 -2.58 -18.92
CA SER A 15 -3.23 -1.24 -18.97
C SER A 15 -2.21 -1.12 -20.10
N ILE A 16 -1.40 -2.14 -20.36
CA ILE A 16 -0.40 -2.16 -21.44
C ILE A 16 -1.08 -2.27 -22.81
N LEU A 17 -2.04 -3.19 -22.97
CA LEU A 17 -2.79 -3.38 -24.23
C LEU A 17 -3.61 -2.13 -24.60
N TYR A 18 -4.16 -1.43 -23.62
CA TYR A 18 -4.92 -0.20 -23.84
C TYR A 18 -4.03 0.93 -24.38
N HIS A 19 -2.77 1.01 -23.92
CA HIS A 19 -1.79 1.99 -24.39
C HIS A 19 -1.40 1.78 -25.86
N VAL A 20 -1.56 0.55 -26.38
CA VAL A 20 -1.22 0.18 -27.76
C VAL A 20 -2.38 0.41 -28.73
N THR A 21 -3.63 0.43 -28.26
CA THR A 21 -4.82 0.38 -29.14
C THR A 21 -5.65 1.67 -29.18
N PHE A 22 -5.56 2.56 -28.19
CA PHE A 22 -6.39 3.77 -28.13
C PHE A 22 -5.60 5.05 -27.81
N PHE A 23 -5.61 6.03 -28.72
CA PHE A 23 -5.13 7.39 -28.48
C PHE A 23 -6.23 8.21 -27.78
N LEU A 24 -6.24 8.21 -26.45
CA LEU A 24 -7.05 9.14 -25.65
C LEU A 24 -6.33 10.49 -25.46
N PRO A 25 -7.05 11.60 -25.26
CA PRO A 25 -6.44 12.87 -24.86
C PRO A 25 -5.65 12.71 -23.55
N PRO A 26 -4.47 13.37 -23.41
CA PRO A 26 -3.56 13.16 -22.28
C PRO A 26 -4.20 13.29 -20.88
N SER A 27 -5.18 14.19 -20.73
CA SER A 27 -5.87 14.44 -19.45
C SER A 27 -6.70 13.24 -18.96
N TRP A 28 -7.36 12.52 -19.85
CA TRP A 28 -8.20 11.36 -19.50
C TRP A 28 -7.35 10.12 -19.15
N VAL A 29 -6.18 9.98 -19.77
CA VAL A 29 -5.21 8.92 -19.45
C VAL A 29 -4.68 9.10 -18.03
N SER A 30 -4.34 10.33 -17.62
CA SER A 30 -3.87 10.61 -16.25
C SER A 30 -4.92 10.28 -15.19
N VAL A 31 -6.19 10.66 -15.42
CA VAL A 31 -7.28 10.36 -14.49
C VAL A 31 -7.49 8.85 -14.36
N LEU A 32 -7.52 8.13 -15.48
CA LEU A 32 -7.70 6.67 -15.47
C LEU A 32 -6.54 5.96 -14.74
N ARG A 33 -5.29 6.38 -14.98
CA ARG A 33 -4.10 5.84 -14.28
C ARG A 33 -4.16 6.06 -12.78
N ILE A 34 -4.50 7.28 -12.33
CA ILE A 34 -4.64 7.59 -10.91
C ILE A 34 -5.76 6.74 -10.28
N SER A 35 -6.87 6.56 -11.00
CA SER A 35 -8.01 5.75 -10.56
C SER A 35 -7.60 4.28 -10.35
N VAL A 36 -6.92 3.68 -11.33
CA VAL A 36 -6.43 2.30 -11.27
C VAL A 36 -5.40 2.13 -10.16
N LEU A 37 -4.50 3.09 -10.00
CA LEU A 37 -3.46 3.05 -8.98
C LEU A 37 -4.05 3.14 -7.57
N LEU A 38 -5.05 4.00 -7.34
CA LEU A 38 -5.81 4.06 -6.08
C LEU A 38 -6.55 2.75 -5.80
N LEU A 39 -7.16 2.15 -6.83
CA LEU A 39 -7.90 0.89 -6.70
C LEU A 39 -6.97 -0.29 -6.34
N CYS A 40 -5.79 -0.35 -6.97
CA CYS A 40 -4.74 -1.34 -6.72
C CYS A 40 -4.04 -1.12 -5.37
N ALA A 41 -3.84 0.12 -4.93
CA ALA A 41 -3.27 0.39 -3.62
C ALA A 41 -4.22 -0.04 -2.48
N ALA A 42 -5.52 0.08 -2.71
CA ALA A 42 -6.54 -0.31 -1.74
C ALA A 42 -6.62 -1.84 -1.59
N LYS A 43 -7.11 -2.57 -2.60
CA LYS A 43 -7.54 -3.97 -2.39
C LYS A 43 -6.42 -5.04 -2.40
N PRO A 44 -5.62 -5.21 -3.46
CA PRO A 44 -4.71 -6.36 -3.56
C PRO A 44 -3.56 -6.33 -2.54
N VAL A 45 -2.98 -5.15 -2.27
CA VAL A 45 -1.85 -5.01 -1.32
C VAL A 45 -2.26 -5.38 0.11
N SER A 46 -3.49 -5.05 0.50
CA SER A 46 -4.01 -5.34 1.83
C SER A 46 -4.19 -6.83 2.14
N VAL A 47 -4.55 -7.62 1.12
CA VAL A 47 -4.79 -9.05 1.26
C VAL A 47 -3.47 -9.81 1.21
N MET A 48 -2.53 -9.38 0.35
CA MET A 48 -1.17 -9.92 0.34
C MET A 48 -0.51 -9.79 1.72
N PHE A 49 -0.67 -8.63 2.36
CA PHE A 49 -0.14 -8.37 3.69
C PHE A 49 -0.81 -9.22 4.78
N THR A 50 -2.13 -9.40 4.70
CA THR A 50 -2.90 -10.17 5.69
C THR A 50 -2.61 -11.67 5.62
N GLU A 51 -2.38 -12.22 4.43
CA GLU A 51 -2.05 -13.63 4.21
C GLU A 51 -0.59 -13.95 4.53
N LEU A 52 0.36 -13.08 4.14
CA LEU A 52 1.79 -13.32 4.39
C LEU A 52 2.16 -13.18 5.88
N PHE A 53 1.54 -12.23 6.58
CA PHE A 53 1.85 -11.91 7.98
C PHE A 53 0.75 -12.28 8.97
N GLY A 54 -0.33 -12.92 8.53
CA GLY A 54 -1.40 -13.38 9.41
C GLY A 54 -0.91 -14.37 10.47
N ARG A 55 0.10 -15.18 10.14
CA ARG A 55 0.71 -16.19 11.03
C ARG A 55 1.66 -15.63 12.09
N PHE A 56 2.14 -14.40 11.91
CA PHE A 56 3.09 -13.75 12.83
C PHE A 56 2.44 -12.69 13.71
N ARG A 57 1.10 -12.60 13.74
CA ARG A 57 0.40 -11.67 14.61
C ARG A 57 0.67 -12.03 16.07
N PRO A 58 1.37 -11.18 16.86
CA PRO A 58 1.41 -11.39 18.30
C PRO A 58 -0.02 -11.38 18.85
N MET A 59 -0.29 -12.23 19.86
CA MET A 59 -1.63 -12.37 20.45
C MET A 59 -2.21 -11.01 20.85
N PRO A 60 -3.52 -10.79 20.66
CA PRO A 60 -4.13 -9.49 20.85
C PRO A 60 -4.05 -9.08 22.33
N GLY A 61 -3.22 -8.08 22.63
CA GLY A 61 -3.39 -7.23 23.80
C GLY A 61 -4.26 -6.05 23.40
N GLU A 62 -5.39 -5.87 24.09
CA GLU A 62 -6.30 -4.71 24.09
C GLU A 62 -6.27 -3.81 22.83
N GLY A 63 -7.10 -4.12 21.84
CA GLY A 63 -7.27 -3.28 20.66
C GLY A 63 -8.59 -3.53 19.96
N THR A 64 -9.14 -2.51 19.30
CA THR A 64 -10.36 -2.63 18.51
C THR A 64 -10.13 -3.55 17.32
N GLU A 65 -10.96 -4.60 17.24
CA GLU A 65 -10.89 -5.59 16.17
C GLU A 65 -11.01 -4.90 14.80
N GLY A 66 -10.07 -5.18 13.91
CA GLY A 66 -10.07 -4.61 12.55
C GLY A 66 -9.47 -3.19 12.40
N ALA A 67 -9.24 -2.43 13.48
CA ALA A 67 -8.67 -1.08 13.40
C ALA A 67 -7.29 -1.07 12.71
N GLY A 68 -6.44 -2.06 12.97
CA GLY A 68 -5.14 -2.21 12.31
C GLY A 68 -5.23 -2.40 10.78
N LYS A 69 -6.28 -3.06 10.28
CA LYS A 69 -6.51 -3.21 8.83
C LYS A 69 -6.85 -1.85 8.21
N VAL A 70 -7.76 -1.11 8.84
CA VAL A 70 -8.18 0.23 8.40
C VAL A 70 -7.01 1.21 8.39
N ILE A 71 -6.19 1.23 9.46
CA ILE A 71 -4.97 2.06 9.53
C ILE A 71 -4.04 1.75 8.37
N GLY A 72 -3.81 0.48 8.05
CA GLY A 72 -2.97 0.08 6.91
C GLY A 72 -3.53 0.53 5.56
N TYR A 73 -4.86 0.53 5.36
CA TYR A 73 -5.45 1.07 4.13
C TYR A 73 -5.26 2.58 4.02
N LEU A 74 -5.50 3.31 5.11
CA LEU A 74 -5.36 4.77 5.14
C LEU A 74 -3.92 5.19 4.87
N GLU A 75 -2.94 4.53 5.48
CA GLU A 75 -1.52 4.81 5.24
C GLU A 75 -1.16 4.65 3.75
N ARG A 76 -1.55 3.54 3.11
CA ARG A 76 -1.26 3.31 1.69
C ARG A 76 -1.93 4.33 0.77
N LEU A 77 -3.19 4.69 1.06
CA LEU A 77 -3.90 5.74 0.34
C LEU A 77 -3.15 7.07 0.42
N ILE A 78 -2.76 7.48 1.63
CA ILE A 78 -2.05 8.74 1.84
C ILE A 78 -0.67 8.70 1.16
N LEU A 79 0.09 7.60 1.28
CA LEU A 79 1.37 7.42 0.61
C LEU A 79 1.25 7.59 -0.91
N VAL A 80 0.27 6.93 -1.51
CA VAL A 80 0.01 7.02 -2.95
C VAL A 80 -0.39 8.42 -3.38
N ILE A 81 -1.29 9.07 -2.65
CA ILE A 81 -1.72 10.44 -2.94
C ILE A 81 -0.51 11.39 -2.89
N LEU A 82 0.32 11.29 -1.85
CA LEU A 82 1.52 12.13 -1.72
C LEU A 82 2.56 11.87 -2.81
N MET A 83 2.75 10.60 -3.22
CA MET A 83 3.62 10.26 -4.35
C MET A 83 3.14 10.87 -5.65
N VAL A 84 1.82 10.86 -5.92
CA VAL A 84 1.22 11.48 -7.12
C VAL A 84 1.35 13.01 -7.08
N VAL A 85 1.16 13.63 -5.91
CA VAL A 85 1.35 15.08 -5.73
C VAL A 85 2.83 15.47 -5.81
N GLY A 86 3.75 14.53 -5.58
CA GLY A 86 5.20 14.75 -5.61
C GLY A 86 5.82 15.15 -4.26
N GLU A 87 5.03 15.11 -3.19
CA GLU A 87 5.44 15.51 -1.84
C GLU A 87 6.03 14.34 -1.05
N TYR A 88 7.16 13.82 -1.52
CA TYR A 88 7.84 12.67 -0.89
C TYR A 88 8.34 12.97 0.53
N GLY A 89 8.58 14.25 0.88
CA GLY A 89 9.03 14.63 2.23
C GLY A 89 7.98 14.35 3.31
N VAL A 90 6.69 14.50 2.99
CA VAL A 90 5.57 14.29 3.93
C VAL A 90 5.37 12.80 4.26
N ILE A 91 5.77 11.91 3.35
CA ILE A 91 5.74 10.46 3.56
C ILE A 91 6.57 10.06 4.79
N GLY A 92 7.77 10.61 4.93
CA GLY A 92 8.65 10.37 6.08
C GLY A 92 8.00 10.81 7.40
N TRP A 93 7.31 11.94 7.40
CA TRP A 93 6.59 12.45 8.57
C TRP A 93 5.45 11.53 9.00
N ILE A 94 4.68 10.98 8.07
CA ILE A 94 3.59 10.06 8.38
C ILE A 94 4.11 8.77 9.01
N ILE A 95 5.19 8.20 8.46
CA ILE A 95 5.82 7.00 8.99
C ILE A 95 6.40 7.26 10.39
N ALA A 96 7.03 8.41 10.59
CA ALA A 96 7.54 8.84 11.89
C ALA A 96 6.41 8.99 12.91
N ALA A 97 5.31 9.66 12.55
CA ALA A 97 4.14 9.85 13.41
C ALA A 97 3.52 8.50 13.82
N LYS A 98 3.40 7.55 12.87
CA LYS A 98 2.89 6.20 13.13
C LYS A 98 3.77 5.44 14.12
N THR A 99 5.09 5.51 13.94
CA THR A 99 6.07 4.88 14.83
C THR A 99 6.06 5.52 16.21
N PHE A 100 5.98 6.85 16.27
CA PHE A 100 5.93 7.62 17.52
C PHE A 100 4.68 7.27 18.35
N ALA A 101 3.51 7.19 17.71
CA ALA A 101 2.26 6.82 18.37
C ALA A 101 2.28 5.41 18.99
N ARG A 102 3.13 4.51 18.50
CA ARG A 102 3.29 3.14 19.02
C ARG A 102 4.61 2.90 19.75
N SER A 103 5.40 3.93 20.00
CA SER A 103 6.74 3.84 20.61
C SER A 103 6.75 3.04 21.92
N ARG A 104 5.77 3.26 22.81
CA ARG A 104 5.63 2.50 24.06
C ARG A 104 5.46 0.99 23.81
N GLN A 105 4.52 0.62 22.95
CA GLN A 105 4.26 -0.79 22.59
C GLN A 105 5.44 -1.45 21.86
N LEU A 106 6.17 -0.67 21.06
CA LEU A 106 7.37 -1.13 20.36
C LEU A 106 8.53 -1.41 21.32
N ALA A 107 8.62 -0.65 22.42
CA ALA A 107 9.63 -0.86 23.45
C ALA A 107 9.31 -2.08 24.35
N ASP A 108 8.03 -2.34 24.61
CA ASP A 108 7.58 -3.39 25.53
C ASP A 108 7.67 -4.82 24.95
N SER A 109 7.69 -4.96 23.62
CA SER A 109 7.71 -6.29 22.96
C SER A 109 8.57 -6.31 21.71
N GLN A 110 9.68 -7.08 21.76
CA GLN A 110 10.55 -7.29 20.61
C GLN A 110 9.82 -7.95 19.43
N ALA A 111 8.99 -8.96 19.70
CA ALA A 111 8.21 -9.64 18.66
C ALA A 111 7.23 -8.70 17.95
N PHE A 112 6.58 -7.80 18.69
CA PHE A 112 5.72 -6.77 18.10
C PHE A 112 6.52 -5.75 17.30
N CYS A 113 7.70 -5.35 17.78
CA CYS A 113 8.60 -4.43 17.09
C CYS A 113 9.03 -4.98 15.72
N GLU A 114 9.50 -6.23 15.68
CA GLU A 114 9.92 -6.90 14.44
C GLU A 114 8.74 -7.03 13.46
N TYR A 115 7.58 -7.47 13.95
CA TYR A 115 6.35 -7.55 13.14
C TYR A 115 5.96 -6.19 12.54
N PHE A 116 5.97 -5.14 13.36
CA PHE A 116 5.61 -3.78 12.95
C PHE A 116 6.60 -3.21 11.93
N LEU A 117 7.90 -3.44 12.13
CA LEU A 117 8.95 -2.90 11.28
C LEU A 117 8.92 -3.55 9.90
N VAL A 118 8.93 -4.90 9.84
CA VAL A 118 8.80 -5.65 8.59
C VAL A 118 7.51 -5.26 7.87
N GLY A 119 6.43 -5.10 8.64
CA GLY A 119 5.15 -4.72 8.11
C GLY A 119 5.13 -3.35 7.44
N THR A 120 5.68 -2.35 8.10
CA THR A 120 5.71 -0.98 7.60
C THR A 120 6.62 -0.87 6.38
N LEU A 121 7.81 -1.48 6.43
CA LEU A 121 8.75 -1.48 5.30
C LEU A 121 8.18 -2.15 4.05
N LEU A 122 7.52 -3.30 4.20
CA LEU A 122 6.90 -3.99 3.06
C LEU A 122 5.75 -3.18 2.46
N SER A 123 4.93 -2.53 3.31
CA SER A 123 3.83 -1.67 2.84
C SER A 123 4.36 -0.48 2.02
N ILE A 124 5.43 0.16 2.48
CA ILE A 124 6.08 1.26 1.75
C ILE A 124 6.67 0.75 0.43
N LEU A 125 7.43 -0.35 0.47
CA LEU A 125 8.07 -0.93 -0.72
C LEU A 125 7.03 -1.30 -1.78
N SER A 126 5.95 -1.97 -1.39
CA SER A 126 4.87 -2.34 -2.30
C SER A 126 4.16 -1.13 -2.91
N SER A 127 3.93 -0.07 -2.12
CA SER A 127 3.30 1.16 -2.60
C SER A 127 4.18 1.91 -3.59
N ILE A 128 5.49 1.99 -3.33
CA ILE A 128 6.47 2.61 -4.24
C ILE A 128 6.56 1.82 -5.55
N SER A 129 6.69 0.49 -5.47
CA SER A 129 6.75 -0.37 -6.66
C SER A 129 5.50 -0.22 -7.54
N LEU A 130 4.32 -0.16 -6.93
CA LEU A 130 3.06 0.06 -7.65
C LEU A 130 3.04 1.43 -8.35
N TYR A 131 3.48 2.48 -7.64
CA TYR A 131 3.55 3.83 -8.18
C TYR A 131 4.51 3.92 -9.38
N LEU A 132 5.71 3.34 -9.26
CA LEU A 132 6.70 3.33 -10.33
C LEU A 132 6.20 2.59 -11.58
N VAL A 133 5.59 1.42 -11.41
CA VAL A 133 5.11 0.59 -12.53
C VAL A 133 3.91 1.24 -13.26
N LEU A 134 2.97 1.85 -12.54
CA LEU A 134 1.72 2.35 -13.14
C LEU A 134 1.75 3.83 -13.52
N TYR A 135 2.49 4.66 -12.81
CA TYR A 135 2.41 6.12 -12.96
C TYR A 135 3.64 6.73 -13.64
N ARG A 136 4.84 6.20 -13.39
CA ARG A 136 6.09 6.84 -13.83
C ARG A 136 6.54 6.46 -15.26
N TRP A 137 5.80 5.59 -15.97
CA TRP A 137 6.07 5.20 -17.36
C TRP A 137 5.36 6.10 -18.38
#